data_AF-A0A6I6L5K7-F1
#
_entry.id   AF-A0A6I6L5K7-F1
#
_cell.length_a   1.000
_cell.length_b   1.000
_cell.length_c   1.000
_cell.angle_alpha   90.00
_cell.angle_beta   90.00
_cell.angle_gamma   90.00
#
_symmetry.space_group_name_H-M   'P 1'
#
loop_
_entity.id
_entity.type
_entity.pdbx_description
1 polymer ?
#
loop_
_entity_poly.entity_id
_entity_poly.type
_entity_poly.pdbx_seq_one_letter_code
_entity_poly.pdbx_strand_id
1 'polypeptide(L)'
;MDKCCHHLDIHCQNALQSFAGRDVNRLVDLVFCATICKTGAFSGLIFHVRRAIAGECMDRYENRHRDIELSCVESAGAEQCVDPTPGASALQDALHLIRQLGPDAQRTVATAATAQFGEWLGWPAWLTDGTALPSAEPLPSRVTLADDLILIANIVDRGEASGIIARLFGEFKIPAAPITVPALYNAPTLQDALQFFIRAAAFGTPFLKIDLRHHQDGFSIVVDSELNPGSLRDFCAIAILSTAYRFVSFFVTGDAAEIDIDVEVMEGSALVAPLQKLPCGITCGARHYAIHGAAEWLSIKNLRSDAAFWNFALERMAVAEREGSRSDIVRRIRTAICAAMEIDARVPRLKQIAALEGVSERTLVRTLAAQGIKFHQLVEEERRMKAAELIGNSAISLTDIARLLGFTDMSSFGRSYRQWFGVTPGQARSRRSA
;
A
#
# COMPACT_ATOMS: atom_id res chain seq x y z
N MET A 1 39.03 32.74 -5.72
CA MET A 1 38.70 31.32 -5.90
C MET A 1 39.93 30.48 -6.22
N ASP A 2 40.92 30.97 -6.96
CA ASP A 2 42.09 30.17 -7.37
C ASP A 2 43.07 29.74 -6.25
N LYS A 3 43.16 30.48 -5.13
CA LYS A 3 44.01 30.09 -4.00
C LYS A 3 43.44 28.95 -3.13
N CYS A 4 42.12 28.76 -3.10
CA CYS A 4 41.50 27.62 -2.37
C CYS A 4 41.64 26.31 -3.15
N CYS A 5 41.56 26.36 -4.48
CA CYS A 5 41.70 25.16 -5.31
C CYS A 5 43.12 24.57 -5.23
N HIS A 6 44.15 25.41 -5.18
CA HIS A 6 45.54 24.95 -5.09
C HIS A 6 45.88 24.31 -3.73
N HIS A 7 45.25 24.76 -2.64
CA HIS A 7 45.42 24.14 -1.32
C HIS A 7 44.70 22.79 -1.19
N LEU A 8 43.57 22.59 -1.90
CA LEU A 8 42.86 21.31 -1.96
C LEU A 8 43.64 20.26 -2.77
N ASP A 9 44.33 20.68 -3.84
CA ASP A 9 45.07 19.81 -4.75
C ASP A 9 46.29 19.17 -4.06
N ILE A 10 47.03 19.97 -3.29
CA ILE A 10 48.19 19.51 -2.50
C ILE A 10 47.75 18.57 -1.36
N HIS A 11 46.61 18.82 -0.72
CA HIS A 11 46.07 17.94 0.33
C HIS A 11 45.59 16.59 -0.23
N CYS A 12 44.97 16.57 -1.41
CA CYS A 12 44.52 15.34 -2.06
C CYS A 12 45.70 14.48 -2.57
N GLN A 13 46.74 15.11 -3.15
CA GLN A 13 47.93 14.38 -3.60
C GLN A 13 48.74 13.79 -2.44
N ASN A 14 48.88 14.54 -1.33
CA ASN A 14 49.53 14.02 -0.12
C ASN A 14 48.72 12.90 0.55
N ALA A 15 47.39 12.97 0.53
CA ALA A 15 46.53 11.90 1.02
C ALA A 15 46.72 10.62 0.20
N LEU A 16 46.72 10.73 -1.14
CA LEU A 16 46.90 9.60 -2.07
C LEU A 16 48.28 8.92 -1.95
N GLN A 17 49.36 9.68 -1.71
CA GLN A 17 50.70 9.10 -1.53
C GLN A 17 50.89 8.40 -0.16
N SER A 18 50.06 8.71 0.85
CA SER A 18 50.10 8.04 2.15
C SER A 18 49.28 6.74 2.20
N PHE A 19 48.54 6.42 1.14
CA PHE A 19 47.61 5.28 1.06
C PHE A 19 48.34 3.96 0.74
N ALA A 20 49.17 3.49 1.69
CA ALA A 20 49.57 2.09 1.76
C ALA A 20 48.65 1.37 2.77
N GLY A 21 47.44 1.01 2.31
CA GLY A 21 46.73 -0.17 2.81
C GLY A 21 45.87 -0.09 4.07
N ARG A 22 45.24 1.04 4.44
CA ARG A 22 44.16 1.00 5.47
C ARG A 22 42.98 1.94 5.19
N ASP A 23 41.81 1.32 5.21
CA ASP A 23 40.45 1.86 5.45
C ASP A 23 39.64 2.42 4.25
N VAL A 24 38.68 1.61 3.80
CA VAL A 24 37.78 1.85 2.65
C VAL A 24 36.74 2.96 2.95
N ASN A 25 36.42 3.19 4.22
CA ASN A 25 35.40 4.18 4.60
C ASN A 25 35.84 5.63 4.33
N ARG A 26 37.15 5.94 4.41
CA ARG A 26 37.66 7.29 4.07
C ARG A 26 37.65 7.60 2.56
N LEU A 27 37.63 6.58 1.71
CA LEU A 27 37.52 6.73 0.26
C LEU A 27 36.10 7.14 -0.16
N VAL A 28 35.09 6.67 0.56
CA VAL A 28 33.69 7.07 0.34
C VAL A 28 33.49 8.54 0.67
N ASP A 29 34.08 9.03 1.76
CA ASP A 29 34.01 10.45 2.14
C ASP A 29 34.71 11.38 1.13
N LEU A 30 35.84 10.94 0.57
CA LEU A 30 36.56 11.68 -0.48
C LEU A 30 35.78 11.75 -1.80
N VAL A 31 35.10 10.66 -2.17
CA VAL A 31 34.21 10.62 -3.35
C VAL A 31 32.96 11.47 -3.11
N PHE A 32 32.43 11.50 -1.88
CA PHE A 32 31.30 12.35 -1.52
C PHE A 32 31.66 13.84 -1.61
N CYS A 33 32.84 14.24 -1.11
CA CYS A 33 33.37 15.60 -1.25
C CYS A 33 33.62 16.00 -2.72
N ALA A 34 34.14 15.09 -3.55
CA ALA A 34 34.36 15.36 -4.98
C ALA A 34 33.03 15.48 -5.78
N THR A 35 31.97 14.79 -5.34
CA THR A 35 30.65 14.83 -6.00
C THR A 35 29.89 16.13 -5.68
N ILE A 36 30.18 16.77 -4.54
CA ILE A 36 29.56 18.04 -4.12
C ILE A 36 30.17 19.24 -4.87
N CYS A 37 31.44 19.19 -5.25
CA CYS A 37 32.09 20.23 -6.06
C CYS A 37 31.84 20.02 -7.57
N LYS A 38 30.78 20.65 -8.11
CA LYS A 38 30.47 20.68 -9.55
C LYS A 38 31.53 21.43 -10.39
N THR A 39 32.71 20.85 -10.61
CA THR A 39 33.64 21.28 -11.67
C THR A 39 34.16 20.06 -12.44
N GLY A 40 34.08 20.13 -13.77
CA GLY A 40 34.31 19.01 -14.70
C GLY A 40 35.74 18.47 -14.80
N ALA A 41 36.59 18.70 -13.80
CA ALA A 41 38.00 18.29 -13.79
C ALA A 41 38.26 16.92 -13.10
N PHE A 42 37.27 16.32 -12.44
CA PHE A 42 37.47 15.09 -11.61
C PHE A 42 37.03 13.76 -12.26
N SER A 43 36.69 13.75 -13.56
CA SER A 43 36.21 12.54 -14.25
C SER A 43 37.24 11.40 -14.29
N GLY A 44 38.54 11.71 -14.33
CA GLY A 44 39.62 10.71 -14.32
C GLY A 44 39.81 9.98 -12.98
N LEU A 45 39.63 10.69 -11.86
CA LEU A 45 39.83 10.13 -10.51
C LEU A 45 38.72 9.15 -10.14
N ILE A 46 37.46 9.47 -10.50
CA ILE A 46 36.29 8.59 -10.31
C ILE A 46 36.47 7.26 -11.08
N PHE A 47 37.08 7.31 -12.27
CA PHE A 47 37.33 6.12 -13.08
C PHE A 47 38.36 5.17 -12.45
N HIS A 48 39.45 5.72 -11.89
CA HIS A 48 40.50 4.90 -11.25
C HIS A 48 40.02 4.28 -9.93
N VAL A 49 39.25 5.02 -9.12
CA VAL A 49 38.67 4.50 -7.87
C VAL A 49 37.63 3.41 -8.13
N ARG A 50 36.76 3.57 -9.14
CA ARG A 50 35.80 2.52 -9.54
C ARG A 50 36.49 1.22 -9.98
N ARG A 51 37.62 1.32 -10.68
CA ARG A 51 38.37 0.15 -11.16
C ARG A 51 39.13 -0.57 -10.02
N ALA A 52 39.63 0.17 -9.03
CA ALA A 52 40.26 -0.42 -7.84
C ALA A 52 39.25 -1.17 -6.96
N ILE A 53 38.05 -0.60 -6.74
CA ILE A 53 36.97 -1.24 -5.99
C ILE A 53 36.44 -2.49 -6.72
N ALA A 54 36.33 -2.44 -8.05
CA ALA A 54 35.90 -3.58 -8.85
C ALA A 54 36.90 -4.75 -8.80
N GLY A 55 38.21 -4.48 -8.76
CA GLY A 55 39.25 -5.50 -8.64
C GLY A 55 39.26 -6.21 -7.28
N GLU A 56 39.21 -5.45 -6.18
CA GLU A 56 39.24 -6.03 -4.83
C GLU A 56 37.94 -6.77 -4.43
N CYS A 57 36.80 -6.42 -5.04
CA CYS A 57 35.54 -7.15 -4.83
C CYS A 57 35.48 -8.47 -5.62
N MET A 58 36.07 -8.52 -6.82
CA MET A 58 36.08 -9.75 -7.63
C MET A 58 37.00 -10.83 -7.02
N ASP A 59 38.18 -10.45 -6.52
CA ASP A 59 39.12 -11.37 -5.84
C ASP A 59 38.56 -11.93 -4.51
N ARG A 60 37.68 -11.18 -3.82
CA ARG A 60 36.99 -11.66 -2.62
C ARG A 60 35.78 -12.53 -2.92
N TYR A 61 35.14 -12.34 -4.08
CA TYR A 61 34.00 -13.14 -4.53
C TYR A 61 34.46 -14.51 -5.05
N GLU A 62 35.53 -14.56 -5.85
CA GLU A 62 36.07 -15.82 -6.40
C GLU A 62 36.71 -16.73 -5.34
N ASN A 63 37.26 -16.16 -4.25
CA ASN A 63 37.84 -16.94 -3.15
C ASN A 63 36.81 -17.47 -2.14
N ARG A 64 35.57 -16.96 -2.14
CA ARG A 64 34.52 -17.39 -1.19
C ARG A 64 33.54 -18.41 -1.79
N HIS A 65 33.50 -18.58 -3.11
CA HIS A 65 32.59 -19.48 -3.83
C HIS A 65 33.26 -20.77 -4.36
N ARG A 66 34.48 -21.09 -3.94
CA ARG A 66 35.16 -22.33 -4.37
C ARG A 66 34.84 -23.56 -3.50
N ASP A 67 34.11 -23.40 -2.39
CA ASP A 67 33.79 -24.48 -1.44
C ASP A 67 32.29 -24.82 -1.30
N ILE A 68 31.41 -24.29 -2.16
CA ILE A 68 29.95 -24.55 -2.11
C ILE A 68 29.41 -24.80 -3.52
N GLU A 69 29.78 -25.92 -4.13
CA GLU A 69 29.03 -26.52 -5.24
C GLU A 69 29.60 -27.91 -5.54
N LEU A 70 29.04 -28.97 -4.95
CA LEU A 70 29.09 -30.37 -5.44
C LEU A 70 28.30 -31.32 -4.52
N SER A 71 27.03 -31.03 -4.29
CA SER A 71 26.01 -32.03 -3.93
C SER A 71 24.63 -31.40 -3.99
N CYS A 72 23.68 -32.05 -4.66
CA CYS A 72 22.26 -31.68 -4.79
C CYS A 72 21.87 -30.86 -6.03
N VAL A 73 22.33 -31.29 -7.20
CA VAL A 73 21.52 -31.18 -8.44
C VAL A 73 21.43 -32.58 -9.02
N GLU A 74 20.39 -33.32 -8.63
CA GLU A 74 19.81 -34.45 -9.36
C GLU A 74 18.76 -35.15 -8.48
N SER A 75 17.47 -34.88 -8.74
CA SER A 75 16.29 -35.75 -8.55
C SER A 75 15.04 -35.00 -8.04
N ALA A 76 13.87 -35.47 -8.53
CA ALA A 76 12.50 -34.98 -8.37
C ALA A 76 12.14 -33.80 -9.31
N GLY A 77 11.48 -33.99 -10.46
CA GLY A 77 10.42 -34.95 -10.78
C GLY A 77 9.08 -34.22 -10.70
N ALA A 78 8.52 -33.88 -11.85
CA ALA A 78 7.19 -33.30 -11.97
C ALA A 78 6.13 -34.31 -11.50
N GLU A 79 5.27 -33.95 -10.54
CA GLU A 79 3.94 -34.54 -10.38
C GLU A 79 3.00 -33.72 -9.47
N GLN A 80 1.80 -33.50 -10.01
CA GLN A 80 0.48 -33.36 -9.38
C GLN A 80 0.02 -32.04 -8.74
N CYS A 81 -0.88 -31.38 -9.49
CA CYS A 81 -1.89 -30.45 -9.01
C CYS A 81 -2.70 -31.04 -7.85
N VAL A 82 -2.81 -30.29 -6.76
CA VAL A 82 -3.77 -30.49 -5.67
C VAL A 82 -4.65 -29.24 -5.60
N ASP A 83 -5.97 -29.43 -5.46
CA ASP A 83 -6.98 -28.36 -5.36
C ASP A 83 -6.70 -27.35 -4.22
N PRO A 84 -7.13 -26.07 -4.34
CA PRO A 84 -6.62 -25.00 -3.49
C PRO A 84 -7.41 -24.82 -2.19
N THR A 85 -6.67 -24.89 -1.08
CA THR A 85 -6.93 -24.18 0.18
C THR A 85 -6.90 -22.65 -0.01
N PRO A 86 -7.57 -21.85 0.85
CA PRO A 86 -7.33 -20.41 0.93
C PRO A 86 -5.83 -20.18 1.20
N GLY A 87 -5.13 -19.47 0.30
CA GLY A 87 -3.68 -19.26 0.34
C GLY A 87 -2.87 -19.67 -0.90
N ALA A 88 -3.49 -19.86 -2.07
CA ALA A 88 -2.78 -20.33 -3.27
C ALA A 88 -2.11 -19.22 -4.13
N SER A 89 -2.60 -17.96 -4.08
CA SER A 89 -1.95 -16.81 -4.74
C SER A 89 -2.51 -15.47 -4.20
N ALA A 90 -1.70 -14.43 -4.16
CA ALA A 90 -2.08 -13.08 -3.76
C ALA A 90 -3.19 -12.50 -4.66
N LEU A 91 -3.25 -12.88 -5.94
CA LEU A 91 -4.34 -12.49 -6.83
C LEU A 91 -5.69 -13.08 -6.38
N GLN A 92 -5.70 -14.34 -5.92
CA GLN A 92 -6.92 -14.92 -5.37
C GLN A 92 -7.35 -14.21 -4.09
N ASP A 93 -6.40 -13.86 -3.23
CA ASP A 93 -6.63 -13.08 -2.02
C ASP A 93 -7.21 -11.70 -2.35
N ALA A 94 -6.65 -11.00 -3.35
CA ALA A 94 -7.16 -9.72 -3.83
C ALA A 94 -8.58 -9.84 -4.39
N LEU A 95 -8.86 -10.85 -5.23
CA LEU A 95 -10.20 -11.07 -5.77
C LEU A 95 -11.21 -11.44 -4.67
N HIS A 96 -10.79 -12.17 -3.64
CA HIS A 96 -11.62 -12.45 -2.48
C HIS A 96 -11.93 -11.17 -1.69
N LEU A 97 -10.92 -10.36 -1.42
CA LEU A 97 -11.07 -9.07 -0.76
C LEU A 97 -11.97 -8.12 -1.56
N ILE A 98 -11.80 -8.03 -2.88
CA ILE A 98 -12.66 -7.24 -3.78
C ILE A 98 -14.12 -7.68 -3.66
N ARG A 99 -14.40 -8.98 -3.60
CA ARG A 99 -15.76 -9.50 -3.40
C ARG A 99 -16.33 -9.12 -2.02
N GLN A 100 -15.52 -9.21 -0.96
CA GLN A 100 -15.93 -8.83 0.40
C GLN A 100 -16.18 -7.32 0.55
N LEU A 101 -15.35 -6.50 -0.09
CA LEU A 101 -15.52 -5.06 -0.15
C LEU A 101 -16.75 -4.66 -1.00
N GLY A 102 -17.14 -5.49 -1.98
CA GLY A 102 -18.29 -5.24 -2.83
C GLY A 102 -18.17 -3.89 -3.56
N PRO A 103 -19.16 -2.98 -3.46
CA PRO A 103 -19.09 -1.65 -4.08
C PRO A 103 -17.89 -0.81 -3.62
N ASP A 104 -17.37 -1.06 -2.41
CA ASP A 104 -16.25 -0.31 -1.84
C ASP A 104 -14.94 -0.56 -2.61
N ALA A 105 -14.83 -1.69 -3.32
CA ALA A 105 -13.70 -1.99 -4.18
C ALA A 105 -13.63 -1.04 -5.39
N GLN A 106 -14.73 -0.39 -5.77
CA GLN A 106 -14.76 0.58 -6.87
C GLN A 106 -14.40 2.00 -6.42
N ARG A 107 -14.16 2.23 -5.12
CA ARG A 107 -13.72 3.55 -4.65
C ARG A 107 -12.36 3.90 -5.25
N THR A 108 -12.16 5.16 -5.53
CA THR A 108 -10.91 5.62 -6.10
C THR A 108 -9.89 5.94 -5.01
N VAL A 109 -8.73 5.26 -5.03
CA VAL A 109 -7.59 5.49 -4.14
C VAL A 109 -6.46 6.23 -4.86
N ALA A 110 -5.54 6.83 -4.11
CA ALA A 110 -4.37 7.49 -4.68
C ALA A 110 -3.29 6.45 -5.02
N THR A 111 -2.69 6.53 -6.21
CA THR A 111 -1.70 5.57 -6.70
C THR A 111 -0.29 5.77 -6.16
N ALA A 112 -0.06 6.71 -5.24
CA ALA A 112 1.28 7.20 -4.93
C ALA A 112 2.31 6.10 -4.60
N ALA A 113 1.97 5.13 -3.76
CA ALA A 113 2.87 4.02 -3.43
C ALA A 113 2.99 3.02 -4.60
N THR A 114 1.87 2.59 -5.17
CA THR A 114 1.83 1.60 -6.26
C THR A 114 2.51 2.10 -7.55
N ALA A 115 2.38 3.39 -7.86
CA ALA A 115 3.08 4.04 -8.97
C ALA A 115 4.59 4.08 -8.75
N GLN A 116 5.04 4.26 -7.50
CA GLN A 116 6.45 4.15 -7.16
C GLN A 116 6.97 2.72 -7.36
N PHE A 117 6.17 1.73 -7.02
CA PHE A 117 6.53 0.32 -7.25
C PHE A 117 6.67 0.04 -8.75
N GLY A 118 5.74 0.54 -9.57
CA GLY A 118 5.84 0.47 -11.02
C GLY A 118 7.14 1.07 -11.55
N GLU A 119 7.50 2.29 -11.10
CA GLU A 119 8.75 2.95 -11.47
C GLU A 119 9.98 2.12 -11.10
N TRP A 120 9.99 1.56 -9.89
CA TRP A 120 11.08 0.71 -9.42
C TRP A 120 11.24 -0.59 -10.21
N LEU A 121 10.14 -1.14 -10.71
CA LEU A 121 10.13 -2.36 -11.52
C LEU A 121 10.37 -2.07 -13.01
N GLY A 122 10.40 -0.81 -13.43
CA GLY A 122 10.47 -0.43 -14.84
C GLY A 122 9.20 -0.81 -15.61
N TRP A 123 8.05 -0.75 -14.91
CA TRP A 123 6.71 -0.97 -15.42
C TRP A 123 6.56 -2.14 -16.40
N PRO A 124 6.80 -3.36 -15.92
CA PRO A 124 6.63 -4.54 -16.75
C PRO A 124 5.16 -4.70 -17.15
N ALA A 125 4.92 -5.18 -18.37
CA ALA A 125 3.56 -5.34 -18.92
C ALA A 125 2.63 -6.16 -18.01
N TRP A 126 3.19 -7.15 -17.29
CA TRP A 126 2.43 -8.00 -16.37
C TRP A 126 1.88 -7.26 -15.15
N LEU A 127 2.40 -6.07 -14.83
CA LEU A 127 1.99 -5.33 -13.64
C LEU A 127 0.49 -5.04 -13.66
N THR A 128 -0.03 -4.65 -14.82
CA THR A 128 -1.45 -4.31 -15.02
C THR A 128 -2.33 -5.49 -15.39
N ASP A 129 -1.81 -6.72 -15.43
CA ASP A 129 -2.59 -7.92 -15.79
C ASP A 129 -3.82 -8.04 -14.89
N GLY A 130 -5.00 -8.23 -15.49
CA GLY A 130 -6.27 -8.36 -14.77
C GLY A 130 -6.89 -7.05 -14.26
N THR A 131 -6.22 -5.91 -14.45
CA THR A 131 -6.77 -4.59 -14.15
C THR A 131 -7.54 -4.00 -15.34
N ALA A 132 -8.31 -2.94 -15.11
CA ALA A 132 -8.90 -2.13 -16.18
C ALA A 132 -7.93 -1.08 -16.77
N LEU A 133 -6.66 -1.09 -16.34
CA LEU A 133 -5.68 -0.07 -16.66
C LEU A 133 -4.92 -0.41 -17.96
N PRO A 134 -4.44 0.61 -18.70
CA PRO A 134 -3.62 0.38 -19.87
C PRO A 134 -2.26 -0.20 -19.47
N SER A 135 -1.69 -1.06 -20.33
CA SER A 135 -0.42 -1.75 -20.10
C SER A 135 0.84 -0.88 -20.24
N ALA A 136 0.69 0.46 -20.30
CA ALA A 136 1.77 1.41 -20.54
C ALA A 136 1.69 2.60 -19.56
N GLU A 137 2.87 3.02 -19.09
CA GLU A 137 3.13 4.02 -18.04
C GLU A 137 2.65 5.45 -18.38
N PRO A 138 2.53 6.34 -17.36
CA PRO A 138 2.46 6.10 -15.92
C PRO A 138 1.01 5.87 -15.45
N LEU A 139 0.84 5.27 -14.26
CA LEU A 139 -0.49 5.18 -13.64
C LEU A 139 -1.14 6.56 -13.50
N PRO A 140 -2.46 6.67 -13.68
CA PRO A 140 -3.17 7.89 -13.32
C PRO A 140 -2.96 8.18 -11.83
N SER A 141 -3.10 9.43 -11.40
CA SER A 141 -2.93 9.83 -10.00
C SER A 141 -3.90 9.14 -9.03
N ARG A 142 -4.93 8.51 -9.58
CA ARG A 142 -6.02 7.85 -8.87
C ARG A 142 -6.54 6.65 -9.69
N VAL A 143 -6.73 5.51 -9.03
CA VAL A 143 -7.25 4.26 -9.62
C VAL A 143 -8.34 3.67 -8.72
N THR A 144 -9.09 2.68 -9.21
CA THR A 144 -10.02 1.94 -8.34
C THR A 144 -9.23 1.12 -7.31
N LEU A 145 -9.79 0.94 -6.11
CA LEU A 145 -9.18 0.06 -5.10
C LEU A 145 -9.04 -1.37 -5.65
N ALA A 146 -9.99 -1.84 -6.46
CA ALA A 146 -9.90 -3.14 -7.10
C ALA A 146 -8.66 -3.27 -8.00
N ASP A 147 -8.40 -2.26 -8.86
CA ASP A 147 -7.20 -2.26 -9.70
C ASP A 147 -5.93 -2.16 -8.86
N ASP A 148 -5.93 -1.34 -7.81
CA ASP A 148 -4.78 -1.19 -6.90
C ASP A 148 -4.45 -2.51 -6.17
N LEU A 149 -5.46 -3.23 -5.68
CA LEU A 149 -5.28 -4.55 -5.06
C LEU A 149 -4.74 -5.59 -6.05
N ILE A 150 -5.18 -5.56 -7.30
CA ILE A 150 -4.69 -6.46 -8.36
C ILE A 150 -3.24 -6.11 -8.72
N LEU A 151 -2.89 -4.82 -8.85
CA LEU A 151 -1.51 -4.37 -9.07
C LEU A 151 -0.57 -4.91 -7.98
N ILE A 152 -0.97 -4.76 -6.71
CA ILE A 152 -0.20 -5.24 -5.56
C ILE A 152 -0.13 -6.78 -5.56
N ALA A 153 -1.22 -7.47 -5.86
CA ALA A 153 -1.22 -8.92 -5.98
C ALA A 153 -0.25 -9.42 -7.05
N ASN A 154 -0.21 -8.76 -8.21
CA ASN A 154 0.73 -9.11 -9.28
C ASN A 154 2.18 -8.96 -8.82
N ILE A 155 2.50 -7.92 -8.04
CA ILE A 155 3.82 -7.74 -7.43
C ILE A 155 4.18 -8.91 -6.50
N VAL A 156 3.23 -9.33 -5.65
CA VAL A 156 3.45 -10.41 -4.68
C VAL A 156 3.61 -11.76 -5.40
N ASP A 157 2.70 -12.10 -6.32
CA ASP A 157 2.71 -13.38 -7.05
C ASP A 157 3.92 -13.53 -7.98
N ARG A 158 4.55 -12.42 -8.41
CA ARG A 158 5.79 -12.43 -9.20
C ARG A 158 7.06 -12.48 -8.35
N GLY A 159 6.95 -12.47 -7.02
CA GLY A 159 8.10 -12.54 -6.11
C GLY A 159 8.86 -11.22 -5.93
N GLU A 160 8.31 -10.10 -6.40
CA GLU A 160 8.97 -8.78 -6.37
C GLU A 160 8.81 -8.06 -5.01
N ALA A 161 7.93 -8.57 -4.15
CA ALA A 161 7.57 -7.95 -2.88
C ALA A 161 8.79 -7.70 -1.97
N SER A 162 9.68 -8.68 -1.79
CA SER A 162 10.88 -8.55 -0.95
C SER A 162 11.83 -7.45 -1.45
N GLY A 163 12.01 -7.34 -2.78
CA GLY A 163 12.82 -6.31 -3.40
C GLY A 163 12.24 -4.90 -3.17
N ILE A 164 10.93 -4.75 -3.26
CA ILE A 164 10.23 -3.48 -2.98
C ILE A 164 10.38 -3.10 -1.51
N ILE A 165 10.17 -4.04 -0.58
CA ILE A 165 10.35 -3.79 0.86
C ILE A 165 11.80 -3.34 1.15
N ALA A 166 12.80 -3.97 0.54
CA ALA A 166 14.20 -3.55 0.68
C ALA A 166 14.44 -2.12 0.18
N ARG A 167 13.80 -1.73 -0.95
CA ARG A 167 13.91 -0.36 -1.47
C ARG A 167 13.20 0.68 -0.61
N LEU A 168 12.08 0.34 0.03
CA LEU A 168 11.41 1.23 0.98
C LEU A 168 12.32 1.64 2.15
N PHE A 169 13.28 0.79 2.54
CA PHE A 169 14.30 1.14 3.53
C PHE A 169 15.46 1.99 2.97
N GLY A 170 15.82 1.78 1.70
CA GLY A 170 17.07 2.29 1.09
C GLY A 170 16.95 3.52 0.18
N GLU A 171 15.92 3.62 -0.68
CA GLU A 171 15.79 4.70 -1.68
C GLU A 171 14.58 5.59 -1.43
N PHE A 172 14.82 6.87 -1.13
CA PHE A 172 13.77 7.80 -0.68
C PHE A 172 13.37 8.86 -1.71
N LYS A 173 13.50 8.56 -3.00
CA LYS A 173 12.86 9.39 -4.03
C LYS A 173 11.51 8.75 -4.33
N ILE A 174 10.45 9.25 -3.71
CA ILE A 174 9.06 8.93 -4.09
C ILE A 174 8.48 10.13 -4.88
N PRO A 175 8.77 10.29 -6.18
CA PRO A 175 8.16 11.33 -7.02
C PRO A 175 6.64 11.36 -6.97
N ALA A 176 5.99 10.20 -6.77
CA ALA A 176 4.55 10.03 -6.83
C ALA A 176 3.78 10.60 -5.61
N ALA A 177 4.47 11.00 -4.53
CA ALA A 177 3.87 11.57 -3.32
C ALA A 177 4.41 12.98 -2.99
N PRO A 178 4.24 13.97 -3.89
CA PRO A 178 4.98 15.25 -3.84
C PRO A 178 4.65 16.14 -2.64
N ILE A 179 3.57 15.85 -1.91
CA ILE A 179 3.17 16.59 -0.72
C ILE A 179 3.31 15.72 0.53
N THR A 180 2.77 14.50 0.50
CA THR A 180 2.68 13.61 1.67
C THR A 180 4.05 13.29 2.26
N VAL A 181 4.98 12.87 1.41
CA VAL A 181 6.31 12.44 1.86
C VAL A 181 7.12 13.61 2.39
N PRO A 182 7.26 14.75 1.68
CA PRO A 182 7.95 15.91 2.22
C PRO A 182 7.30 16.47 3.50
N ALA A 183 5.97 16.36 3.65
CA ALA A 183 5.27 16.84 4.85
C ALA A 183 5.74 16.11 6.11
N LEU A 184 5.99 14.81 6.01
CA LEU A 184 6.46 14.00 7.13
C LEU A 184 7.85 14.44 7.63
N TYR A 185 8.74 14.88 6.73
CA TYR A 185 10.05 15.45 7.08
C TYR A 185 10.00 16.92 7.49
N ASN A 186 8.85 17.59 7.33
CA ASN A 186 8.63 18.95 7.78
C ASN A 186 7.68 19.04 8.98
N ALA A 187 7.19 17.89 9.46
CA ALA A 187 6.34 17.82 10.64
C ALA A 187 7.07 18.41 11.87
N PRO A 188 6.41 19.22 12.71
CA PRO A 188 7.05 19.88 13.84
C PRO A 188 7.61 18.92 14.90
N THR A 189 6.94 17.79 15.11
CA THR A 189 7.35 16.74 16.05
C THR A 189 7.21 15.35 15.43
N LEU A 190 7.83 14.33 16.05
CA LEU A 190 7.60 12.93 15.65
C LEU A 190 6.11 12.58 15.77
N GLN A 191 5.44 13.01 16.84
CA GLN A 191 4.00 12.78 17.00
C GLN A 191 3.19 13.33 15.82
N ASP A 192 3.48 14.57 15.39
CA ASP A 192 2.83 15.18 14.24
C ASP A 192 3.08 14.38 12.95
N ALA A 193 4.32 13.92 12.74
CA ALA A 193 4.67 13.08 11.59
C ALA A 193 3.88 11.76 11.60
N LEU A 194 3.84 11.06 12.73
CA LEU A 194 3.14 9.78 12.85
C LEU A 194 1.63 9.94 12.64
N GLN A 195 1.01 10.98 13.20
CA GLN A 195 -0.40 11.25 13.00
C GLN A 195 -0.73 11.56 11.54
N PHE A 196 0.10 12.37 10.87
CA PHE A 196 -0.06 12.66 9.44
C PHE A 196 0.14 11.41 8.59
N PHE A 197 1.14 10.58 8.91
CA PHE A 197 1.41 9.32 8.23
C PHE A 197 0.21 8.37 8.30
N ILE A 198 -0.35 8.16 9.49
CA ILE A 198 -1.50 7.29 9.70
C ILE A 198 -2.70 7.75 8.88
N ARG A 199 -2.99 9.06 8.89
CA ARG A 199 -4.06 9.64 8.07
C ARG A 199 -3.82 9.43 6.59
N ALA A 200 -2.60 9.64 6.11
CA ALA A 200 -2.24 9.44 4.70
C ALA A 200 -2.34 7.97 4.27
N ALA A 201 -1.83 7.04 5.09
CA ALA A 201 -1.82 5.61 4.79
C ALA A 201 -3.25 5.02 4.72
N ALA A 202 -4.17 5.52 5.56
CA ALA A 202 -5.58 5.14 5.53
C ALA A 202 -6.29 5.46 4.20
N PHE A 203 -5.81 6.43 3.41
CA PHE A 203 -6.36 6.73 2.08
C PHE A 203 -5.91 5.75 0.99
N GLY A 204 -4.69 5.24 1.11
CA GLY A 204 -4.10 4.33 0.11
C GLY A 204 -4.49 2.88 0.34
N THR A 205 -4.58 2.45 1.60
CA THR A 205 -4.80 1.03 1.97
C THR A 205 -6.03 0.85 2.87
N PRO A 206 -7.21 1.22 2.39
CA PRO A 206 -8.38 1.42 3.25
C PRO A 206 -9.10 0.12 3.71
N PHE A 207 -8.48 -1.04 3.52
CA PHE A 207 -8.86 -2.30 4.17
C PHE A 207 -7.99 -2.58 5.41
N LEU A 208 -6.92 -1.80 5.62
CA LEU A 208 -6.10 -1.83 6.82
C LEU A 208 -6.55 -0.74 7.78
N LYS A 209 -6.47 -1.04 9.07
CA LYS A 209 -6.66 -0.11 10.16
C LYS A 209 -5.30 0.16 10.80
N ILE A 210 -4.95 1.43 10.93
CA ILE A 210 -3.65 1.84 11.47
C ILE A 210 -3.92 2.73 12.68
N ASP A 211 -3.46 2.31 13.86
CA ASP A 211 -3.69 3.02 15.12
C ASP A 211 -2.35 3.39 15.77
N LEU A 212 -2.21 4.65 16.21
CA LEU A 212 -1.16 5.04 17.16
C LEU A 212 -1.67 4.78 18.57
N ARG A 213 -1.06 3.83 19.28
CA ARG A 213 -1.39 3.50 20.66
C ARG A 213 -0.30 4.05 21.57
N HIS A 214 -0.72 4.68 22.66
CA HIS A 214 0.17 5.19 23.70
C HIS A 214 0.15 4.22 24.89
N HIS A 215 1.32 3.89 25.40
CA HIS A 215 1.52 3.07 26.59
C HIS A 215 2.29 3.89 27.64
N GLN A 216 2.46 3.35 28.84
CA GLN A 216 3.20 4.07 29.90
C GLN A 216 4.66 4.31 29.53
N ASP A 217 5.32 3.31 28.94
CA ASP A 217 6.76 3.34 28.65
C ASP A 217 7.09 3.51 27.16
N GLY A 218 6.07 3.69 26.30
CA GLY A 218 6.28 3.68 24.86
C GLY A 218 5.06 4.06 24.03
N PHE A 219 5.24 4.01 22.72
CA PHE A 219 4.15 4.05 21.74
C PHE A 219 4.27 2.87 20.79
N SER A 220 3.16 2.52 20.15
CA SER A 220 3.14 1.52 19.08
C SER A 220 2.26 1.99 17.94
N ILE A 221 2.72 1.89 16.70
CA ILE A 221 1.85 1.98 15.52
C ILE A 221 1.46 0.56 15.16
N VAL A 222 0.17 0.24 15.28
CA VAL A 222 -0.36 -1.10 15.03
C VAL A 222 -1.13 -1.10 13.73
N VAL A 223 -0.84 -2.08 12.87
CA VAL A 223 -1.54 -2.32 11.61
C VAL A 223 -2.40 -3.58 11.77
N ASP A 224 -3.70 -3.37 11.84
CA ASP A 224 -4.71 -4.42 11.91
C ASP A 224 -5.52 -4.48 10.61
N SER A 225 -6.24 -5.57 10.41
CA SER A 225 -7.26 -5.64 9.36
C SER A 225 -8.40 -6.52 9.82
N GLU A 226 -9.63 -6.08 9.57
CA GLU A 226 -10.83 -6.90 9.80
C GLU A 226 -10.92 -8.05 8.80
N LEU A 227 -10.33 -7.86 7.62
CA LEU A 227 -10.28 -8.85 6.54
C LEU A 227 -8.86 -9.40 6.48
N ASN A 228 -8.68 -10.72 6.35
CA ASN A 228 -7.36 -11.32 6.30
C ASN A 228 -7.07 -11.91 4.90
N PRO A 229 -6.71 -11.09 3.90
CA PRO A 229 -6.39 -11.54 2.54
C PRO A 229 -4.96 -12.12 2.45
N GLY A 230 -4.53 -12.92 3.44
CA GLY A 230 -3.26 -13.63 3.41
C GLY A 230 -2.06 -12.76 3.04
N SER A 231 -1.30 -13.22 2.04
CA SER A 231 -0.02 -12.61 1.62
C SER A 231 -0.13 -11.15 1.16
N LEU A 232 -1.30 -10.74 0.67
CA LEU A 232 -1.58 -9.36 0.27
C LEU A 232 -1.59 -8.43 1.50
N ARG A 233 -2.17 -8.89 2.62
CA ARG A 233 -2.15 -8.17 3.90
C ARG A 233 -0.72 -8.04 4.39
N ASP A 234 0.03 -9.13 4.38
CA ASP A 234 1.39 -9.20 4.90
C ASP A 234 2.29 -8.18 4.20
N PHE A 235 2.24 -8.14 2.87
CA PHE A 235 3.01 -7.18 2.08
C PHE A 235 2.61 -5.74 2.40
N CYS A 236 1.31 -5.42 2.37
CA CYS A 236 0.85 -4.05 2.64
C CYS A 236 1.17 -3.59 4.07
N ALA A 237 0.98 -4.46 5.07
CA ALA A 237 1.30 -4.17 6.46
C ALA A 237 2.80 -3.93 6.65
N ILE A 238 3.65 -4.79 6.09
CA ILE A 238 5.10 -4.62 6.16
C ILE A 238 5.53 -3.36 5.39
N ALA A 239 4.96 -3.05 4.23
CA ALA A 239 5.26 -1.81 3.51
C ALA A 239 4.93 -0.54 4.32
N ILE A 240 3.83 -0.55 5.08
CA ILE A 240 3.47 0.51 6.01
C ILE A 240 4.47 0.60 7.15
N LEU A 241 4.83 -0.53 7.79
CA LEU A 241 5.82 -0.56 8.87
C LEU A 241 7.20 -0.10 8.39
N SER A 242 7.63 -0.51 7.19
CA SER A 242 8.89 -0.08 6.59
C SER A 242 8.94 1.44 6.39
N THR A 243 7.81 1.99 5.97
CA THR A 243 7.63 3.42 5.79
C THR A 243 7.62 4.15 7.14
N ALA A 244 6.92 3.61 8.14
CA ALA A 244 6.89 4.15 9.50
C ALA A 244 8.28 4.14 10.15
N TYR A 245 9.00 3.03 10.06
CA TYR A 245 10.39 2.88 10.51
C TYR A 245 11.26 4.01 9.97
N ARG A 246 11.12 4.33 8.67
CA ARG A 246 11.91 5.38 8.03
C ARG A 246 11.72 6.75 8.65
N PHE A 247 10.50 7.07 9.08
CA PHE A 247 10.20 8.33 9.74
C PHE A 247 10.64 8.32 11.19
N VAL A 248 10.34 7.25 11.94
CA VAL A 248 10.83 7.13 13.33
C VAL A 248 12.36 7.26 13.36
N SER A 249 13.06 6.48 12.52
CA SER A 249 14.52 6.50 12.42
C SER A 249 15.11 7.84 11.94
N PHE A 250 14.31 8.68 11.25
CA PHE A 250 14.75 10.03 10.87
C PHE A 250 14.79 10.98 12.07
N PHE A 251 13.86 10.82 13.03
CA PHE A 251 13.81 11.65 14.24
C PHE A 251 14.76 11.17 15.34
N VAL A 252 14.93 9.85 15.52
CA VAL A 252 15.65 9.25 16.68
C VAL A 252 17.10 8.91 16.37
N THR A 253 17.84 9.82 15.71
CA THR A 253 19.21 9.54 15.24
C THR A 253 20.14 9.08 16.37
N GLY A 254 20.60 7.82 16.32
CA GLY A 254 21.44 7.20 17.35
C GLY A 254 20.75 6.05 18.08
N ASP A 255 19.42 6.12 18.22
CA ASP A 255 18.61 5.18 19.02
C ASP A 255 17.74 4.28 18.14
N ALA A 256 18.03 4.21 16.82
CA ALA A 256 17.29 3.36 15.90
C ALA A 256 17.34 1.85 16.26
N ALA A 257 18.29 1.45 17.10
CA ALA A 257 18.39 0.10 17.63
C ALA A 257 17.38 -0.22 18.73
N GLU A 258 16.78 0.82 19.35
CA GLU A 258 15.72 0.68 20.35
C GLU A 258 14.32 0.61 19.73
N ILE A 259 14.24 0.66 18.39
CA ILE A 259 13.00 0.37 17.68
C ILE A 259 12.79 -1.14 17.71
N ASP A 260 11.55 -1.58 17.94
CA ASP A 260 11.15 -2.97 17.77
C ASP A 260 10.04 -3.06 16.71
N ILE A 261 10.13 -4.04 15.83
CA ILE A 261 9.13 -4.32 14.81
C ILE A 261 8.60 -5.75 15.00
N ASP A 262 7.30 -5.84 15.20
CA ASP A 262 6.57 -7.10 15.27
C ASP A 262 5.91 -7.38 13.93
N VAL A 263 6.06 -8.60 13.42
CA VAL A 263 5.40 -9.08 12.21
C VAL A 263 4.73 -10.43 12.46
N GLU A 264 3.52 -10.63 11.93
CA GLU A 264 2.82 -11.91 12.08
C GLU A 264 3.42 -13.02 11.21
N VAL A 265 4.12 -12.64 10.13
CA VAL A 265 4.79 -13.61 9.26
C VAL A 265 5.90 -14.34 10.02
N MET A 266 6.10 -15.61 9.65
CA MET A 266 7.16 -16.45 10.21
C MET A 266 8.53 -16.04 9.65
N GLU A 267 9.60 -16.35 10.41
CA GLU A 267 10.99 -15.97 10.10
C GLU A 267 11.46 -16.43 8.70
N GLY A 268 10.92 -17.53 8.17
CA GLY A 268 11.23 -18.04 6.83
C GLY A 268 10.57 -17.29 5.66
N SER A 269 9.75 -16.27 5.92
CA SER A 269 9.09 -15.49 4.86
C SER A 269 10.08 -14.59 4.12
N ALA A 270 9.96 -14.53 2.79
CA ALA A 270 10.78 -13.64 1.95
C ALA A 270 10.61 -12.15 2.30
N LEU A 271 9.48 -11.78 2.92
CA LEU A 271 9.22 -10.41 3.36
C LEU A 271 10.05 -10.01 4.59
N VAL A 272 10.56 -10.97 5.37
CA VAL A 272 11.34 -10.72 6.60
C VAL A 272 12.81 -10.44 6.30
N ALA A 273 13.37 -11.03 5.24
CA ALA A 273 14.80 -10.92 4.91
C ALA A 273 15.32 -9.47 4.78
N PRO A 274 14.56 -8.49 4.24
CA PRO A 274 14.96 -7.09 4.27
C PRO A 274 14.93 -6.45 5.67
N LEU A 275 13.99 -6.86 6.54
CA LEU A 275 13.84 -6.32 7.90
C LEU A 275 15.00 -6.73 8.79
N GLN A 276 15.50 -7.96 8.64
CA GLN A 276 16.66 -8.48 9.38
C GLN A 276 17.96 -7.70 9.14
N LYS A 277 18.02 -6.86 8.10
CA LYS A 277 19.19 -6.01 7.81
C LYS A 277 19.13 -4.67 8.54
N LEU A 278 18.03 -4.37 9.22
CA LEU A 278 17.87 -3.15 9.98
C LEU A 278 18.61 -3.26 11.32
N PRO A 279 19.06 -2.14 11.89
CA PRO A 279 19.71 -2.11 13.21
C PRO A 279 18.74 -2.33 14.38
N CYS A 280 17.46 -2.64 14.14
CA CYS A 280 16.37 -2.70 15.12
C CYS A 280 15.97 -4.14 15.48
N GLY A 281 15.23 -4.32 16.57
CA GLY A 281 14.69 -5.63 16.96
C GLY A 281 13.53 -6.05 16.04
N ILE A 282 13.53 -7.31 15.61
CA ILE A 282 12.47 -7.89 14.76
C ILE A 282 11.89 -9.14 15.43
N THR A 283 10.60 -9.13 15.74
CA THR A 283 9.87 -10.30 16.26
C THR A 283 8.99 -10.90 15.16
N CYS A 284 9.28 -12.13 14.74
CA CYS A 284 8.45 -12.87 13.79
C CYS A 284 7.41 -13.75 14.49
N GLY A 285 6.29 -14.04 13.82
CA GLY A 285 5.19 -14.82 14.40
C GLY A 285 4.48 -14.10 15.55
N ALA A 286 4.54 -12.77 15.57
CA ALA A 286 3.88 -11.95 16.58
C ALA A 286 2.35 -11.96 16.38
N ARG A 287 1.61 -11.37 17.33
CA ARG A 287 0.14 -11.32 17.28
C ARG A 287 -0.40 -10.26 16.31
N HIS A 288 0.37 -9.18 16.10
CA HIS A 288 -0.03 -8.03 15.28
C HIS A 288 1.20 -7.48 14.55
N TYR A 289 0.98 -6.84 13.41
CA TYR A 289 1.99 -6.00 12.77
C TYR A 289 2.15 -4.69 13.54
N ALA A 290 3.32 -4.43 14.11
CA ALA A 290 3.55 -3.22 14.87
C ALA A 290 4.99 -2.71 14.77
N ILE A 291 5.14 -1.40 14.96
CA ILE A 291 6.43 -0.77 15.27
C ILE A 291 6.31 -0.06 16.62
N HIS A 292 7.29 -0.25 17.47
CA HIS A 292 7.34 0.25 18.84
C HIS A 292 8.51 1.22 19.03
N GLY A 293 8.36 2.15 19.98
CA GLY A 293 9.41 3.08 20.37
C GLY A 293 9.12 3.77 21.70
N ALA A 294 10.10 4.51 22.23
CA ALA A 294 9.98 5.18 23.52
C ALA A 294 8.99 6.35 23.49
N ALA A 295 8.28 6.56 24.60
CA ALA A 295 7.25 7.60 24.69
C ALA A 295 7.82 9.01 24.54
N GLU A 296 9.02 9.27 25.07
CA GLU A 296 9.70 10.57 24.93
C GLU A 296 9.94 10.98 23.47
N TRP A 297 10.12 10.01 22.58
CA TRP A 297 10.44 10.28 21.18
C TRP A 297 9.34 11.05 20.46
N LEU A 298 8.08 10.85 20.87
CA LEU A 298 6.93 11.56 20.30
C LEU A 298 7.07 13.08 20.38
N SER A 299 7.76 13.58 21.41
CA SER A 299 7.99 15.00 21.66
C SER A 299 9.24 15.57 20.97
N ILE A 300 10.04 14.73 20.29
CA ILE A 300 11.25 15.18 19.58
C ILE A 300 10.85 16.19 18.51
N LYS A 301 11.47 17.37 18.61
CA LYS A 301 11.22 18.48 17.67
C LYS A 301 12.06 18.34 16.43
N ASN A 302 11.42 18.54 15.29
CA ASN A 302 12.12 18.65 14.02
C ASN A 302 12.67 20.06 13.82
N LEU A 303 13.98 20.21 13.99
CA LEU A 303 14.67 21.49 13.82
C LEU A 303 14.67 22.02 12.38
N ARG A 304 14.29 21.18 11.40
CA ARG A 304 14.20 21.52 9.98
C ARG A 304 12.77 21.79 9.51
N SER A 305 11.80 21.81 10.43
CA SER A 305 10.39 22.03 10.10
C SER A 305 10.16 23.40 9.45
N ASP A 306 9.49 23.39 8.29
CA ASP A 306 8.90 24.58 7.68
C ASP A 306 7.41 24.64 8.04
N ALA A 307 7.04 25.60 8.90
CA ALA A 307 5.66 25.77 9.36
C ALA A 307 4.68 26.15 8.24
N ALA A 308 5.12 26.90 7.23
CA ALA A 308 4.26 27.28 6.11
C ALA A 308 3.95 26.05 5.24
N PHE A 309 4.97 25.25 4.95
CA PHE A 309 4.80 24.01 4.21
C PHE A 309 3.95 22.98 4.99
N TRP A 310 4.18 22.85 6.30
CA TRP A 310 3.40 21.96 7.16
C TRP A 310 1.91 22.30 7.14
N ASN A 311 1.56 23.59 7.31
CA ASN A 311 0.17 24.04 7.26
C ASN A 311 -0.46 23.78 5.88
N PHE A 312 0.27 24.05 4.79
CA PHE A 312 -0.18 23.72 3.44
C PHE A 312 -0.46 22.22 3.28
N ALA A 313 0.43 21.35 3.78
CA ALA A 313 0.23 19.91 3.73
C ALA A 313 -1.02 19.46 4.51
N LEU A 314 -1.26 20.03 5.70
CA LEU A 314 -2.46 19.76 6.49
C LEU A 314 -3.75 20.19 5.76
N GLU A 315 -3.75 21.35 5.11
CA GLU A 315 -4.89 21.80 4.30
C GLU A 315 -5.17 20.85 3.13
N ARG A 316 -4.11 20.42 2.43
CA ARG A 316 -4.23 19.47 1.31
C ARG A 316 -4.76 18.11 1.77
N MET A 317 -4.30 17.61 2.91
CA MET A 317 -4.83 16.39 3.52
C MET A 317 -6.31 16.54 3.91
N ALA A 318 -6.69 17.66 4.52
CA ALA A 318 -8.09 17.92 4.88
C ALA A 318 -9.03 18.02 3.67
N VAL A 319 -8.55 18.53 2.53
CA VAL A 319 -9.30 18.52 1.26
C VAL A 319 -9.48 17.09 0.76
N ALA A 320 -8.40 16.31 0.72
CA ALA A 320 -8.45 14.90 0.30
C ALA A 320 -9.39 14.06 1.19
N GLU A 321 -9.38 14.32 2.50
CA GLU A 321 -10.31 13.73 3.48
C GLU A 321 -11.76 14.06 3.19
N ARG A 322 -12.07 15.32 2.85
CA ARG A 322 -13.45 15.73 2.54
C ARG A 322 -13.94 15.15 1.22
N GLU A 323 -13.08 15.07 0.21
CA GLU A 323 -13.40 14.43 -1.07
C GLU A 323 -13.62 12.93 -0.91
N GLY A 324 -12.74 12.26 -0.14
CA GLY A 324 -12.91 10.86 0.27
C GLY A 324 -14.20 10.65 1.05
N SER A 325 -14.46 11.48 2.07
CA SER A 325 -15.65 11.40 2.93
C SER A 325 -16.96 11.62 2.18
N ARG A 326 -16.97 12.47 1.12
CA ARG A 326 -18.13 12.65 0.23
C ARG A 326 -18.39 11.38 -0.59
N SER A 327 -17.36 10.73 -1.09
CA SER A 327 -17.50 9.39 -1.70
C SER A 327 -17.94 8.35 -0.65
N ASP A 328 -17.42 8.45 0.56
CA ASP A 328 -17.74 7.54 1.66
C ASP A 328 -19.18 7.65 2.15
N ILE A 329 -19.83 8.82 2.13
CA ILE A 329 -21.24 8.90 2.52
C ILE A 329 -22.13 8.16 1.52
N VAL A 330 -21.88 8.29 0.21
CA VAL A 330 -22.60 7.50 -0.82
C VAL A 330 -22.38 6.02 -0.59
N ARG A 331 -21.14 5.64 -0.29
CA ARG A 331 -20.72 4.27 0.00
C ARG A 331 -21.37 3.69 1.26
N ARG A 332 -21.37 4.41 2.39
CA ARG A 332 -22.05 4.01 3.63
C ARG A 332 -23.55 3.88 3.43
N ILE A 333 -24.15 4.76 2.63
CA ILE A 333 -25.55 4.63 2.21
C ILE A 333 -25.77 3.33 1.45
N ARG A 334 -24.92 2.96 0.48
CA ARG A 334 -24.99 1.67 -0.22
C ARG A 334 -24.85 0.49 0.73
N THR A 335 -23.85 0.53 1.62
CA THR A 335 -23.61 -0.51 2.64
C THR A 335 -24.84 -0.70 3.52
N ALA A 336 -25.46 0.39 3.99
CA ALA A 336 -26.67 0.35 4.79
C ALA A 336 -27.89 -0.15 3.99
N ILE A 337 -27.98 0.14 2.68
CA ILE A 337 -28.99 -0.43 1.79
C ILE A 337 -28.81 -1.95 1.69
N CYS A 338 -27.59 -2.42 1.42
CA CYS A 338 -27.27 -3.84 1.33
C CYS A 338 -27.57 -4.58 2.63
N ALA A 339 -27.07 -4.08 3.76
CA ALA A 339 -27.28 -4.68 5.07
C ALA A 339 -28.78 -4.78 5.41
N ALA A 340 -29.57 -3.72 5.13
CA ALA A 340 -31.02 -3.76 5.33
C ALA A 340 -31.72 -4.77 4.40
N MET A 341 -31.25 -4.93 3.15
CA MET A 341 -31.79 -5.92 2.24
C MET A 341 -31.43 -7.36 2.66
N GLU A 342 -30.27 -7.59 3.26
CA GLU A 342 -29.84 -8.91 3.71
C GLU A 342 -30.47 -9.32 5.05
N ILE A 343 -30.59 -8.38 5.99
CA ILE A 343 -31.12 -8.65 7.34
C ILE A 343 -32.65 -8.61 7.33
N ASP A 344 -33.24 -7.57 6.74
CA ASP A 344 -34.69 -7.31 6.86
C ASP A 344 -35.47 -7.74 5.61
N ALA A 345 -34.80 -8.21 4.54
CA ALA A 345 -35.39 -8.45 3.22
C ALA A 345 -36.19 -7.23 2.70
N ARG A 346 -35.74 -6.03 3.06
CA ARG A 346 -36.44 -4.77 2.77
C ARG A 346 -35.47 -3.68 2.36
N VAL A 347 -35.92 -2.82 1.46
CA VAL A 347 -35.19 -1.60 1.11
C VAL A 347 -35.45 -0.53 2.17
N PRO A 348 -34.40 0.09 2.73
CA PRO A 348 -34.56 1.15 3.71
C PRO A 348 -35.09 2.43 3.04
N ARG A 349 -35.96 3.14 3.76
CA ARG A 349 -36.44 4.46 3.34
C ARG A 349 -35.34 5.50 3.55
N LEU A 350 -35.39 6.59 2.76
CA LEU A 350 -34.48 7.74 2.90
C LEU A 350 -34.36 8.21 4.35
N LYS A 351 -35.48 8.29 5.08
CA LYS A 351 -35.53 8.63 6.51
C LYS A 351 -34.68 7.71 7.39
N GLN A 352 -34.69 6.41 7.13
CA GLN A 352 -33.93 5.43 7.91
C GLN A 352 -32.44 5.61 7.68
N ILE A 353 -32.03 5.78 6.42
CA ILE A 353 -30.64 6.07 6.07
C ILE A 353 -30.17 7.42 6.63
N ALA A 354 -31.01 8.45 6.56
CA ALA A 354 -30.68 9.77 7.13
C ALA A 354 -30.46 9.69 8.64
N ALA A 355 -31.29 8.93 9.35
CA ALA A 355 -31.12 8.67 10.78
C ALA A 355 -29.84 7.89 11.08
N LEU A 356 -29.49 6.86 10.29
CA LEU A 356 -28.25 6.10 10.43
C LEU A 356 -27.00 6.97 10.21
N GLU A 357 -27.06 7.91 9.26
CA GLU A 357 -25.98 8.86 8.99
C GLU A 357 -25.96 10.08 9.93
N GLY A 358 -26.90 10.17 10.88
CA GLY A 358 -26.97 11.29 11.84
C GLY A 358 -27.35 12.64 11.21
N VAL A 359 -28.05 12.66 10.08
CA VAL A 359 -28.42 13.88 9.34
C VAL A 359 -29.93 13.96 9.01
N SER A 360 -30.41 15.14 8.61
CA SER A 360 -31.78 15.28 8.10
C SER A 360 -31.92 14.71 6.67
N GLU A 361 -33.12 14.27 6.28
CA GLU A 361 -33.41 13.81 4.91
C GLU A 361 -33.05 14.87 3.86
N ARG A 362 -33.31 16.15 4.16
CA ARG A 362 -32.95 17.28 3.28
C ARG A 362 -31.44 17.40 3.11
N THR A 363 -30.68 17.24 4.18
CA THR A 363 -29.22 17.25 4.15
C THR A 363 -28.69 16.09 3.32
N LEU A 364 -29.20 14.88 3.54
CA LEU A 364 -28.82 13.68 2.80
C LEU A 364 -29.07 13.83 1.29
N VAL A 365 -30.26 14.29 0.91
CA VAL A 365 -30.62 14.54 -0.49
C VAL A 365 -29.72 15.60 -1.12
N ARG A 366 -29.44 16.70 -0.42
CA ARG A 366 -28.53 17.74 -0.92
C ARG A 366 -27.11 17.20 -1.12
N THR A 367 -26.62 16.38 -0.19
CA THR A 367 -25.28 15.78 -0.27
C THR A 367 -25.16 14.79 -1.42
N LEU A 368 -26.19 13.97 -1.65
CA LEU A 368 -26.26 13.07 -2.81
C LEU A 368 -26.37 13.86 -4.13
N ALA A 369 -27.21 14.89 -4.17
CA ALA A 369 -27.41 15.72 -5.35
C ALA A 369 -26.15 16.51 -5.75
N ALA A 370 -25.35 16.93 -4.78
CA ALA A 370 -24.05 17.57 -5.03
C ALA A 370 -23.05 16.64 -5.75
N GLN A 371 -23.31 15.32 -5.73
CA GLN A 371 -22.53 14.30 -6.43
C GLN A 371 -23.24 13.79 -7.69
N GLY A 372 -24.37 14.40 -8.09
CA GLY A 372 -25.17 13.97 -9.23
C GLY A 372 -25.98 12.70 -8.99
N ILE A 373 -26.13 12.26 -7.74
CA ILE A 373 -26.73 10.97 -7.37
C ILE A 373 -28.10 11.18 -6.73
N LYS A 374 -29.05 10.30 -7.06
CA LYS A 374 -30.35 10.19 -6.37
C LYS A 374 -30.39 8.92 -5.53
N PHE A 375 -30.97 9.01 -4.33
CA PHE A 375 -31.11 7.86 -3.42
C PHE A 375 -31.76 6.62 -4.10
N HIS A 376 -32.81 6.84 -4.91
CA HIS A 376 -33.46 5.77 -5.66
C HIS A 376 -32.52 5.06 -6.66
N GLN A 377 -31.54 5.76 -7.24
CA GLN A 377 -30.57 5.14 -8.14
C GLN A 377 -29.68 4.16 -7.39
N LEU A 378 -29.22 4.53 -6.19
CA LEU A 378 -28.43 3.65 -5.33
C LEU A 378 -29.20 2.37 -4.98
N VAL A 379 -30.46 2.51 -4.56
CA VAL A 379 -31.34 1.37 -4.26
C VAL A 379 -31.50 0.41 -5.44
N GLU A 380 -31.77 0.96 -6.63
CA GLU A 380 -31.97 0.14 -7.83
C GLU A 380 -30.69 -0.56 -8.29
N GLU A 381 -29.54 0.08 -8.12
CA GLU A 381 -28.25 -0.54 -8.42
C GLU A 381 -27.93 -1.71 -7.48
N GLU A 382 -28.14 -1.56 -6.18
CA GLU A 382 -27.93 -2.65 -5.21
C GLU A 382 -28.91 -3.82 -5.48
N ARG A 383 -30.18 -3.52 -5.75
CA ARG A 383 -31.17 -4.53 -6.17
C ARG A 383 -30.75 -5.26 -7.43
N ARG A 384 -30.23 -4.53 -8.42
CA ARG A 384 -29.75 -5.12 -9.68
C ARG A 384 -28.59 -6.07 -9.41
N MET A 385 -27.58 -5.65 -8.66
CA MET A 385 -26.41 -6.48 -8.36
C MET A 385 -26.81 -7.76 -7.61
N LYS A 386 -27.63 -7.64 -6.56
CA LYS A 386 -28.10 -8.80 -5.80
C LYS A 386 -29.00 -9.72 -6.62
N ALA A 387 -29.81 -9.17 -7.53
CA ALA A 387 -30.59 -9.98 -8.47
C ALA A 387 -29.69 -10.82 -9.39
N ALA A 388 -28.59 -10.25 -9.90
CA ALA A 388 -27.65 -10.97 -10.76
C ALA A 388 -26.88 -12.08 -10.02
N GLU A 389 -26.61 -11.89 -8.73
CA GLU A 389 -26.02 -12.90 -7.84
C GLU A 389 -26.99 -14.06 -7.62
N LEU A 390 -28.21 -13.75 -7.18
CA LEU A 390 -29.18 -14.75 -6.75
C LEU A 390 -29.81 -15.52 -7.92
N ILE A 391 -29.88 -14.95 -9.13
CA ILE A 391 -30.63 -15.56 -10.25
C ILE A 391 -30.10 -16.94 -10.66
N GLY A 392 -28.79 -17.17 -10.50
CA GLY A 392 -28.12 -18.42 -10.84
C GLY A 392 -28.27 -19.52 -9.78
N ASN A 393 -28.73 -19.19 -8.57
CA ASN A 393 -28.91 -20.16 -7.51
C ASN A 393 -30.25 -20.89 -7.68
N SER A 394 -30.20 -22.16 -8.11
CA SER A 394 -31.38 -23.00 -8.33
C SER A 394 -32.09 -23.40 -7.03
N ALA A 395 -31.41 -23.32 -5.88
CA ALA A 395 -31.99 -23.61 -4.58
C ALA A 395 -32.96 -22.51 -4.08
N ILE A 396 -32.94 -21.32 -4.69
CA ILE A 396 -33.79 -20.19 -4.31
C ILE A 396 -34.86 -19.98 -5.39
N SER A 397 -36.14 -20.02 -5.00
CA SER A 397 -37.23 -19.76 -5.96
C SER A 397 -37.17 -18.31 -6.46
N LEU A 398 -37.60 -18.04 -7.70
CA LEU A 398 -37.65 -16.66 -8.21
C LEU A 398 -38.51 -15.77 -7.30
N THR A 399 -39.57 -16.33 -6.69
CA THR A 399 -40.49 -15.61 -5.80
C THR A 399 -39.79 -15.21 -4.51
N ASP A 400 -38.92 -16.06 -3.98
CA ASP A 400 -38.12 -15.74 -2.81
C ASP A 400 -37.02 -14.72 -3.15
N ILE A 401 -36.43 -14.77 -4.35
CA ILE A 401 -35.53 -13.72 -4.83
C ILE A 401 -36.25 -12.37 -4.88
N ALA A 402 -37.45 -12.31 -5.45
CA ALA A 402 -38.24 -11.08 -5.49
C ALA A 402 -38.48 -10.52 -4.07
N ARG A 403 -38.79 -11.39 -3.10
CA ARG A 403 -38.99 -11.02 -1.70
C ARG A 403 -37.70 -10.52 -1.05
N LEU A 404 -36.58 -11.20 -1.23
CA LEU A 404 -35.26 -10.81 -0.69
C LEU A 404 -34.80 -9.44 -1.20
N LEU A 405 -35.14 -9.10 -2.44
CA LEU A 405 -34.84 -7.80 -3.04
C LEU A 405 -35.84 -6.69 -2.64
N GLY A 406 -36.80 -7.01 -1.78
CA GLY A 406 -37.81 -6.07 -1.27
C GLY A 406 -38.86 -5.68 -2.31
N PHE A 407 -39.19 -6.55 -3.27
CA PHE A 407 -40.36 -6.36 -4.14
C PHE A 407 -41.64 -6.88 -3.48
N THR A 408 -42.76 -6.21 -3.76
CA THR A 408 -44.08 -6.61 -3.26
C THR A 408 -44.63 -7.86 -3.93
N ASP A 409 -44.23 -8.09 -5.19
CA ASP A 409 -44.74 -9.17 -6.02
C ASP A 409 -43.78 -9.53 -7.16
N MET A 410 -44.00 -10.72 -7.74
CA MET A 410 -43.22 -11.27 -8.85
C MET A 410 -43.32 -10.41 -10.13
N SER A 411 -44.46 -9.79 -10.39
CA SER A 411 -44.67 -9.00 -11.62
C SER A 411 -43.84 -7.72 -11.61
N SER A 412 -43.71 -7.08 -10.45
CA SER A 412 -42.88 -5.90 -10.24
C SER A 412 -41.39 -6.24 -10.34
N PHE A 413 -40.95 -7.33 -9.69
CA PHE A 413 -39.59 -7.83 -9.87
C PHE A 413 -39.28 -8.18 -11.33
N GLY A 414 -40.19 -8.89 -12.01
CA GLY A 414 -40.00 -9.30 -13.41
C GLY A 414 -39.86 -8.11 -14.37
N ARG A 415 -40.60 -7.02 -14.14
CA ARG A 415 -40.47 -5.77 -14.91
C ARG A 415 -39.12 -5.10 -14.67
N SER A 416 -38.73 -4.90 -13.41
CA SER A 416 -37.44 -4.30 -13.05
C SER A 416 -36.27 -5.13 -13.58
N TYR A 417 -36.30 -6.46 -13.41
CA TYR A 417 -35.27 -7.36 -13.91
C TYR A 417 -35.13 -7.29 -15.43
N ARG A 418 -36.25 -7.24 -16.16
CA ARG A 418 -36.23 -7.06 -17.62
C ARG A 418 -35.69 -5.70 -18.03
N GLN A 419 -36.01 -4.65 -17.29
CA GLN A 419 -35.46 -3.31 -17.52
C GLN A 419 -33.95 -3.27 -17.30
N TRP A 420 -33.45 -3.95 -16.27
CA TRP A 420 -32.02 -3.97 -15.94
C TRP A 420 -31.18 -4.85 -16.88
N PHE A 421 -31.72 -5.99 -17.32
CA PHE A 421 -30.96 -7.05 -17.99
C PHE A 421 -31.46 -7.44 -19.38
N GLY A 422 -32.54 -6.81 -19.87
CA GLY A 422 -33.11 -7.06 -21.20
C GLY A 422 -33.89 -8.38 -21.34
N VAL A 423 -33.84 -9.26 -20.34
CA VAL A 423 -34.49 -10.59 -20.34
C VAL A 423 -35.30 -10.81 -19.07
N THR A 424 -36.21 -11.78 -19.07
CA THR A 424 -36.96 -12.13 -17.85
C THR A 424 -36.11 -12.94 -16.87
N PRO A 425 -36.41 -12.90 -15.55
CA PRO A 425 -35.70 -13.71 -14.55
C PRO A 425 -35.65 -15.20 -14.89
N GLY A 426 -36.78 -15.76 -15.37
CA GLY A 426 -36.87 -17.18 -15.76
C GLY A 426 -35.94 -17.54 -16.93
N GLN A 427 -35.87 -16.68 -17.96
CA GLN A 427 -34.96 -16.87 -19.09
C GLN A 427 -33.49 -16.73 -18.68
N ALA A 428 -33.18 -15.82 -17.76
CA ALA A 428 -31.82 -15.67 -17.24
C ALA A 428 -31.38 -16.90 -16.45
N ARG A 429 -32.29 -17.48 -15.65
CA ARG A 429 -32.03 -18.71 -14.89
C ARG A 429 -31.79 -19.90 -15.79
N SER A 430 -32.66 -20.15 -16.77
CA SER A 430 -32.53 -21.29 -17.69
C SER A 430 -31.23 -21.27 -18.49
N ARG A 431 -30.70 -20.08 -18.79
CA ARG A 431 -29.40 -19.90 -19.47
C ARG A 431 -28.18 -20.20 -18.59
N ARG A 432 -28.32 -20.20 -17.27
CA ARG A 432 -27.24 -20.46 -16.30
C ARG A 432 -27.30 -21.86 -15.67
N SER A 433 -28.43 -22.56 -15.82
CA SER A 433 -28.62 -23.94 -15.34
C SER A 433 -28.43 -24.99 -16.45
N ALA A 434 -28.12 -24.54 -17.66
CA ALA A 434 -27.56 -25.33 -18.76
C ALA A 434 -26.05 -25.07 -18.80
#